data_AF-A0A944CMZ0-F1
#
_entry.id   AF-A0A944CMZ0-F1
#
_cell.length_a   1.000
_cell.length_b   1.000
_cell.length_c   1.000
_cell.angle_alpha   90.00
_cell.angle_beta   90.00
_cell.angle_gamma   90.00
#
_symmetry.space_group_name_H-M   'P 1'
#
loop_
_entity.id
_entity.type
_entity.pdbx_description
1 polymer ?
#
loop_
_entity_poly.entity_id
_entity_poly.type
_entity_poly.pdbx_seq_one_letter_code
_entity_poly.pdbx_strand_id
1 'polypeptide(L)'
;MITVFLWIYFSGNERQCRNIKRYCLFYVIHNANSIISELFVEGFQQVFPKWQGIFNIRELIGMREIIDRFVNEIPNKEHVLQLVDKLDLNLKIVAESDTYYLFFRDGKVDCCETWIDTGTNAKISGRDAHLEQLFNGDLKLRQGVKMNYFTIDCPFRAQLVLESLFYLARPLPV
;
A
#
# COMPACT_ATOMS: atom_id res chain seq x y z
N MET A 1 -16.67 18.31 8.89
CA MET A 1 -17.04 17.32 9.91
C MET A 1 -17.72 16.19 9.17
N ILE A 2 -17.03 15.06 8.96
CA ILE A 2 -17.60 13.92 8.23
C ILE A 2 -17.92 12.86 9.27
N THR A 3 -19.20 12.67 9.53
CA THR A 3 -19.68 11.58 10.39
C THR A 3 -19.97 10.40 9.48
N VAL A 4 -19.08 9.40 9.48
CA VAL A 4 -19.29 8.16 8.72
C VAL A 4 -20.03 7.19 9.63
N PHE A 5 -21.22 6.76 9.20
CA PHE A 5 -22.02 5.77 9.92
C PHE A 5 -21.75 4.39 9.32
N LEU A 6 -21.00 3.57 10.05
CA LEU A 6 -20.84 2.16 9.69
C LEU A 6 -21.84 1.32 10.48
N TRP A 7 -22.85 0.79 9.80
CA TRP A 7 -23.76 -0.21 10.37
C TRP A 7 -23.20 -1.60 10.13
N ILE A 8 -22.76 -2.27 11.19
CA ILE A 8 -22.34 -3.68 11.11
C ILE A 8 -23.52 -4.54 11.56
N TYR A 9 -24.08 -5.32 10.64
CA TYR A 9 -25.09 -6.33 10.94
C TYR A 9 -24.42 -7.68 11.20
N PHE A 10 -24.63 -8.25 12.38
CA PHE A 10 -24.25 -9.63 12.68
C PHE A 10 -25.46 -10.54 12.42
N SER A 11 -25.39 -11.39 11.40
CA SER A 11 -26.29 -12.54 11.25
C SER A 11 -25.51 -13.79 11.64
N GLY A 12 -25.66 -14.20 12.90
CA GLY A 12 -25.07 -15.43 13.43
C GLY A 12 -25.99 -16.62 13.20
N ASN A 13 -25.47 -17.69 12.58
CA ASN A 13 -26.21 -18.90 12.29
C ASN A 13 -26.47 -19.73 13.57
N GLU A 14 -27.73 -20.14 13.69
CA GLU A 14 -28.45 -21.00 14.61
C GLU A 14 -27.67 -21.80 15.68
N ARG A 15 -27.76 -21.32 16.94
CA ARG A 15 -28.31 -22.04 18.12
C ARG A 15 -28.05 -21.21 19.39
N GLN A 16 -28.83 -20.16 19.56
CA GLN A 16 -29.15 -19.39 20.79
C GLN A 16 -29.35 -17.91 20.45
N CYS A 17 -30.39 -17.60 19.67
CA CYS A 17 -30.79 -16.22 19.43
C CYS A 17 -32.08 -15.91 20.19
N ARG A 18 -31.91 -15.47 21.44
CA ARG A 18 -32.91 -14.65 22.14
C ARG A 18 -32.16 -13.50 22.80
N ASN A 19 -31.77 -12.53 21.97
CA ASN A 19 -31.42 -11.13 22.31
C ASN A 19 -30.43 -10.59 21.26
N ILE A 20 -30.96 -9.98 20.21
CA ILE A 20 -30.18 -9.10 19.33
C ILE A 20 -29.86 -7.85 20.17
N LYS A 21 -28.67 -7.78 20.76
CA LYS A 21 -28.19 -6.55 21.39
C LYS A 21 -27.61 -5.66 20.29
N ARG A 22 -28.29 -4.56 20.01
CA ARG A 22 -27.77 -3.47 19.18
C ARG A 22 -26.70 -2.75 20.00
N TYR A 23 -25.46 -2.77 19.55
CA TYR A 23 -24.41 -1.94 20.11
C TYR A 23 -24.10 -0.82 19.11
N CYS A 24 -24.35 0.43 19.51
CA CYS A 24 -23.90 1.60 18.78
C CYS A 24 -22.48 1.93 19.23
N LEU A 25 -21.50 1.75 18.33
CA LEU A 25 -20.17 2.29 18.53
C LEU A 25 -20.16 3.70 17.92
N PHE A 26 -20.03 4.72 18.77
CA PHE A 26 -19.93 6.10 18.32
C PHE A 26 -18.47 6.40 17.97
N TYR A 27 -18.22 6.82 16.73
CA TYR A 27 -16.91 7.30 16.31
C TYR A 27 -17.04 8.80 16.01
N VAL A 28 -16.34 9.64 16.78
CA VAL A 28 -16.22 11.08 16.52
C VAL A 28 -14.78 11.32 16.10
N ILE A 29 -14.55 11.55 14.81
CA ILE A 29 -13.23 11.93 14.31
C ILE A 29 -13.06 13.44 14.53
N HIS A 30 -12.36 13.82 15.60
CA HIS A 30 -11.83 15.16 15.72
C HIS A 30 -10.46 15.24 15.04
N ASN A 31 -10.35 16.22 14.16
CA ASN A 31 -9.13 16.58 13.45
C ASN A 31 -8.02 16.98 14.45
N ALA A 32 -6.79 16.64 14.09
CA ALA A 32 -5.48 17.01 14.67
C ALA A 32 -4.92 16.16 15.84
N ASN A 33 -3.68 15.73 15.59
CA ASN A 33 -2.60 15.34 16.51
C ASN A 33 -2.60 13.91 17.09
N SER A 34 -1.76 13.09 16.45
CA SER A 34 -0.88 11.97 16.85
C SER A 34 -0.87 11.35 18.27
N ILE A 35 -1.57 11.88 19.27
CA ILE A 35 -1.46 11.44 20.67
C ILE A 35 -2.74 10.71 21.12
N ILE A 36 -3.90 11.01 20.53
CA ILE A 36 -5.18 10.39 20.91
C ILE A 36 -5.30 8.95 20.39
N SER A 37 -4.57 8.59 19.33
CA SER A 37 -4.56 7.23 18.79
C SER A 37 -3.88 6.21 19.70
N GLU A 38 -2.81 6.57 20.42
CA GLU A 38 -2.06 5.61 21.25
C GLU A 38 -2.79 5.24 22.54
N LEU A 39 -3.36 6.22 23.25
CA LEU A 39 -4.13 5.96 24.47
C LEU A 39 -5.43 5.17 24.22
N PHE A 40 -5.99 5.27 23.01
CA PHE A 40 -7.17 4.50 22.62
C PHE A 40 -6.82 3.02 22.35
N VAL A 41 -5.61 2.73 21.85
CA VAL A 41 -5.16 1.36 21.58
C VAL A 41 -4.96 0.57 22.87
N GLU A 42 -4.36 1.19 23.90
CA GLU A 42 -4.10 0.47 25.16
C GLU A 42 -5.37 0.11 25.93
N GLY A 43 -6.36 1.02 25.96
CA GLY A 43 -7.65 0.76 26.61
C GLY A 43 -8.50 -0.29 25.87
N PHE A 44 -8.43 -0.33 24.54
CA PHE A 44 -9.20 -1.28 23.72
C PHE A 44 -8.60 -2.70 23.76
N GLN A 45 -7.27 -2.82 23.86
CA GLN A 45 -6.56 -4.09 23.97
C GLN A 45 -6.88 -4.85 25.27
N GLN A 46 -7.14 -4.14 26.37
CA GLN A 46 -7.53 -4.79 27.64
C GLN A 46 -8.94 -5.39 27.62
N VAL A 47 -9.89 -4.77 26.91
CA VAL A 47 -11.30 -5.18 26.93
C VAL A 47 -11.56 -6.34 25.95
N PHE A 48 -10.77 -6.46 24.88
CA PHE A 48 -10.98 -7.47 23.84
C PHE A 48 -9.66 -8.16 23.44
N PRO A 49 -9.07 -9.02 24.30
CA PRO A 49 -7.80 -9.70 24.02
C PRO A 49 -7.89 -10.66 22.81
N LYS A 50 -9.10 -11.11 22.44
CA LYS A 50 -9.34 -11.98 21.29
C LYS A 50 -9.32 -11.24 19.93
N TRP A 51 -9.24 -9.91 19.94
CA TRP A 51 -9.24 -9.05 18.74
C TRP A 51 -7.83 -8.59 18.34
N GLN A 52 -6.77 -9.17 18.92
CA GLN A 52 -5.39 -8.94 18.44
C GLN A 52 -5.22 -9.30 16.95
N GLY A 53 -6.09 -10.15 16.39
CA GLY A 53 -6.11 -10.48 14.96
C GLY A 53 -7.04 -9.61 14.09
N ILE A 54 -7.77 -8.63 14.64
CA ILE A 54 -8.81 -7.90 13.90
C ILE A 54 -8.47 -6.42 13.67
N PHE A 55 -7.39 -5.91 14.29
CA PHE A 55 -6.79 -4.62 13.89
C PHE A 55 -5.90 -4.73 12.64
N ASN A 56 -5.80 -5.92 12.06
CA ASN A 56 -5.16 -6.18 10.77
C ASN A 56 -6.19 -6.26 9.62
N ILE A 57 -7.25 -5.48 9.59
CA ILE A 57 -8.16 -5.47 8.41
C ILE A 57 -7.50 -4.85 7.16
N ARG A 58 -6.24 -4.36 7.27
CA ARG A 58 -5.35 -4.11 6.12
C ARG A 58 -4.45 -5.31 5.73
N GLU A 59 -4.41 -6.41 6.49
CA GLU A 59 -3.97 -7.72 5.98
C GLU A 59 -5.08 -8.23 5.03
N LEU A 60 -4.90 -8.55 3.76
CA LEU A 60 -3.74 -8.70 2.90
C LEU A 60 -4.24 -8.30 1.50
N ILE A 61 -4.08 -7.04 1.10
CA ILE A 61 -4.09 -6.75 -0.34
C ILE A 61 -2.77 -7.36 -0.81
N GLY A 62 -2.83 -8.49 -1.52
CA GLY A 62 -1.63 -9.19 -1.96
C GLY A 62 -0.72 -8.22 -2.73
N MET A 63 0.59 -8.34 -2.59
CA MET A 63 1.56 -7.46 -3.29
C MET A 63 1.25 -7.34 -4.79
N ARG A 64 0.74 -8.42 -5.40
CA ARG A 64 0.24 -8.42 -6.78
C ARG A 64 -0.86 -7.38 -7.02
N GLU A 65 -1.87 -7.31 -6.17
CA GLU A 65 -3.01 -6.38 -6.32
C GLU A 65 -2.57 -4.91 -6.13
N ILE A 66 -1.60 -4.66 -5.25
CA ILE A 66 -1.00 -3.32 -5.08
C ILE A 66 -0.28 -2.90 -6.36
N ILE A 67 0.51 -3.82 -6.94
CA ILE A 67 1.23 -3.59 -8.19
C ILE A 67 0.25 -3.39 -9.35
N ASP A 68 -0.77 -4.21 -9.46
CA ASP A 68 -1.79 -4.10 -10.51
C ASP A 68 -2.53 -2.76 -10.39
N ARG A 69 -2.84 -2.29 -9.17
CA ARG A 69 -3.42 -0.97 -8.94
C ARG A 69 -2.47 0.14 -9.41
N PHE A 70 -1.20 0.07 -9.03
CA PHE A 70 -0.20 1.04 -9.46
C PHE A 70 -0.10 1.12 -10.98
N VAL A 71 -0.05 -0.03 -11.67
CA VAL A 71 -0.03 -0.12 -13.13
C VAL A 71 -1.28 0.51 -13.74
N ASN A 72 -2.46 0.20 -13.19
CA ASN A 72 -3.74 0.71 -13.69
C ASN A 72 -3.95 2.20 -13.41
N GLU A 73 -3.29 2.78 -12.41
CA GLU A 73 -3.40 4.20 -12.07
C GLU A 73 -2.55 5.11 -12.96
N ILE A 74 -1.42 4.62 -13.46
CA ILE A 74 -0.48 5.43 -14.26
C ILE A 74 -1.13 6.04 -15.52
N PRO A 75 -1.90 5.27 -16.32
CA PRO A 75 -2.60 5.82 -17.49
C PRO A 75 -3.59 6.95 -17.16
N ASN A 76 -4.10 6.99 -15.93
CA ASN A 76 -5.07 7.99 -15.49
C ASN A 76 -4.40 9.30 -15.04
N LYS A 77 -3.07 9.37 -15.04
CA LYS A 77 -2.29 10.52 -14.56
C LYS A 77 -1.47 11.09 -15.73
N GLU A 78 -2.04 12.03 -16.48
CA GLU A 78 -1.40 12.66 -17.66
C GLU A 78 0.01 13.19 -17.36
N HIS A 79 0.23 13.76 -16.18
CA HIS A 79 1.52 14.28 -15.75
C HIS A 79 2.55 13.18 -15.47
N VAL A 80 2.11 11.96 -15.12
CA VAL A 80 2.97 10.79 -14.94
C VAL A 80 3.31 10.16 -16.27
N LEU A 81 2.38 10.15 -17.23
CA LEU A 81 2.63 9.63 -18.58
C LEU A 81 3.84 10.29 -19.25
N GLN A 82 4.00 11.60 -19.10
CA GLN A 82 5.18 12.31 -19.64
C GLN A 82 6.52 11.82 -19.07
N LEU A 83 6.51 11.29 -17.85
CA LEU A 83 7.68 10.70 -17.21
C LEU A 83 7.92 9.28 -17.73
N VAL A 84 6.84 8.50 -17.90
CA VAL A 84 6.88 7.12 -18.38
C VAL A 84 7.24 7.04 -19.87
N ASP A 85 6.78 7.99 -20.69
CA ASP A 85 7.10 8.09 -22.13
C ASP A 85 8.60 8.14 -22.40
N LYS A 86 9.36 8.71 -21.47
CA LYS A 86 10.82 8.88 -21.58
C LYS A 86 11.59 7.80 -20.84
N LEU A 87 10.90 6.85 -20.23
CA LEU A 87 11.48 5.82 -19.38
C LEU A 87 11.56 4.51 -20.17
N ASP A 88 12.78 3.95 -20.25
CA ASP A 88 13.04 2.57 -20.68
C ASP A 88 13.74 1.85 -19.53
N LEU A 89 12.93 1.30 -18.63
CA LEU A 89 13.36 0.74 -17.35
C LEU A 89 12.63 -0.58 -17.07
N ASN A 90 13.41 -1.59 -16.66
CA ASN A 90 12.87 -2.81 -16.07
C ASN A 90 13.10 -2.76 -14.57
N LEU A 91 12.01 -2.85 -13.81
CA LEU A 91 12.05 -2.88 -12.36
C LEU A 91 11.70 -4.28 -11.87
N LYS A 92 12.67 -4.93 -11.24
CA LYS A 92 12.50 -6.18 -10.49
C LYS A 92 12.19 -5.87 -9.03
N ILE A 93 11.05 -6.33 -8.54
CA ILE A 93 10.64 -6.20 -7.14
C ILE A 93 10.73 -7.58 -6.52
N VAL A 94 11.61 -7.75 -5.55
CA VAL A 94 11.71 -8.97 -4.76
C VAL A 94 11.06 -8.69 -3.42
N ALA A 95 9.81 -9.12 -3.29
CA ALA A 95 9.07 -9.10 -2.04
C ALA A 95 9.42 -10.35 -1.21
N GLU A 96 8.92 -10.43 0.02
CA GLU A 96 9.06 -11.64 0.84
C GLU A 96 8.17 -12.77 0.31
N SER A 97 6.99 -12.42 -0.20
CA SER A 97 6.03 -13.39 -0.75
C SER A 97 6.37 -13.85 -2.17
N ASP A 98 6.79 -12.96 -3.05
CA ASP A 98 7.01 -13.26 -4.46
C ASP A 98 7.93 -12.24 -5.16
N THR A 99 8.27 -12.49 -6.42
CA THR A 99 8.99 -11.58 -7.28
C THR A 99 8.11 -11.07 -8.42
N TYR A 100 8.10 -9.75 -8.61
CA TYR A 100 7.33 -9.07 -9.63
C TYR A 100 8.23 -8.30 -10.59
N TYR A 101 7.81 -8.20 -11.84
CA TYR A 101 8.54 -7.48 -12.87
C TYR A 101 7.66 -6.40 -13.49
N LEU A 102 8.14 -5.16 -13.45
CA LEU A 102 7.51 -4.00 -14.05
C LEU A 102 8.35 -3.50 -15.20
N PHE A 103 7.71 -3.26 -16.35
CA PHE A 103 8.34 -2.77 -17.56
C PHE A 103 7.80 -1.40 -17.89
N PHE A 104 8.68 -0.40 -17.93
CA PHE A 104 8.36 0.95 -18.35
C PHE A 104 8.91 1.15 -19.76
N ARG A 105 8.04 1.22 -20.77
CA ARG A 105 8.43 1.39 -22.17
C ARG A 105 7.28 2.00 -22.98
N ASP A 106 7.61 2.86 -23.94
CA ASP A 106 6.67 3.48 -24.88
C ASP A 106 5.45 4.12 -24.19
N GLY A 107 5.68 4.77 -23.04
CA GLY A 107 4.61 5.44 -22.29
C GLY A 107 3.72 4.53 -21.47
N LYS A 108 4.03 3.24 -21.41
CA LYS A 108 3.24 2.23 -20.71
C LYS A 108 4.02 1.59 -19.59
N VAL A 109 3.25 1.05 -18.66
CA VAL A 109 3.76 0.25 -17.56
C VAL A 109 3.03 -1.06 -17.60
N ASP A 110 3.77 -2.15 -17.71
CA ASP A 110 3.22 -3.50 -17.73
C ASP A 110 3.82 -4.33 -16.60
N CYS A 111 2.99 -5.16 -15.97
CA CYS A 111 3.42 -6.17 -15.01
C CYS A 111 3.52 -7.52 -15.75
N CYS A 112 4.68 -8.17 -15.72
CA CYS A 112 4.85 -9.49 -16.32
C CYS A 112 5.46 -10.49 -15.33
N GLU A 113 5.26 -11.77 -15.62
CA GLU A 113 5.78 -12.87 -14.79
C GLU A 113 7.22 -13.25 -15.13
N THR A 114 7.71 -12.81 -16.30
CA THR A 114 9.06 -13.15 -16.79
C THR A 114 9.92 -11.90 -16.88
N TRP A 115 11.18 -12.02 -16.45
CA TRP A 115 12.18 -10.97 -16.62
C TRP A 115 12.60 -10.85 -18.09
N ILE A 116 12.63 -9.63 -18.60
CA ILE A 116 13.14 -9.32 -19.94
C ILE A 116 14.38 -8.46 -19.75
N ASP A 117 15.55 -8.96 -20.14
CA ASP A 117 16.83 -8.30 -19.92
C ASP A 117 17.11 -7.27 -21.03
N THR A 118 16.29 -6.21 -21.11
CA THR A 118 16.40 -5.18 -22.16
C THR A 118 16.25 -3.77 -21.61
N GLY A 119 17.26 -2.91 -21.74
CA GLY A 119 17.19 -1.52 -21.25
C GLY A 119 17.84 -1.32 -19.89
N THR A 120 17.39 -0.32 -19.12
CA THR A 120 17.96 -0.04 -17.80
C THR A 120 17.35 -0.97 -16.76
N ASN A 121 18.17 -1.74 -16.06
CA ASN A 121 17.70 -2.65 -15.01
C ASN A 121 17.77 -1.99 -13.64
N ALA A 122 16.68 -2.11 -12.88
CA ALA A 122 16.60 -1.73 -11.48
C ALA A 122 16.02 -2.88 -10.66
N LYS A 123 16.52 -3.05 -9.44
CA LYS A 123 16.02 -4.04 -8.50
C LYS A 123 15.73 -3.37 -7.16
N ILE A 124 14.54 -3.62 -6.61
CA ILE A 124 14.16 -3.26 -5.25
C ILE A 124 13.88 -4.57 -4.50
N SER A 125 14.36 -4.69 -3.26
CA SER A 125 14.11 -5.89 -2.45
C SER A 125 13.80 -5.51 -1.01
N GLY A 126 12.71 -6.04 -0.45
CA GLY A 126 12.26 -5.68 0.89
C GLY A 126 11.06 -6.50 1.35
N ARG A 127 10.61 -6.24 2.58
CA ARG A 127 9.41 -6.86 3.14
C ARG A 127 8.15 -6.26 2.52
N ASP A 128 7.13 -7.10 2.34
CA ASP A 128 5.85 -6.74 1.72
C ASP A 128 5.24 -5.48 2.32
N ALA A 129 5.19 -5.38 3.65
CA ALA A 129 4.63 -4.22 4.35
C ALA A 129 5.35 -2.90 4.02
N HIS A 130 6.67 -2.92 3.80
CA HIS A 130 7.42 -1.71 3.45
C HIS A 130 7.30 -1.38 1.96
N LEU A 131 7.20 -2.41 1.10
CA LEU A 131 6.95 -2.23 -0.32
C LEU A 131 5.55 -1.66 -0.55
N GLU A 132 4.54 -2.13 0.18
CA GLU A 132 3.20 -1.55 0.19
C GLU A 132 3.25 -0.06 0.53
N GLN A 133 3.94 0.33 1.61
CA GLN A 133 4.09 1.74 1.98
C GLN A 133 4.80 2.56 0.90
N LEU A 134 5.74 1.96 0.16
CA LEU A 134 6.41 2.61 -0.97
C LEU A 134 5.42 2.86 -2.12
N PHE A 135 4.61 1.87 -2.49
CA PHE A 135 3.59 1.99 -3.56
C PHE A 135 2.45 2.93 -3.20
N ASN A 136 2.06 3.00 -1.93
CA ASN A 136 1.06 3.95 -1.45
C ASN A 136 1.61 5.38 -1.35
N GLY A 137 2.93 5.58 -1.47
CA GLY A 137 3.58 6.88 -1.34
C GLY A 137 3.76 7.36 0.11
N ASP A 138 3.47 6.51 1.09
CA ASP A 138 3.66 6.77 2.53
C ASP A 138 5.15 6.76 2.90
N LEU A 139 5.94 5.98 2.17
CA LEU A 139 7.38 5.84 2.39
C LEU A 139 8.17 6.21 1.13
N LYS A 140 9.08 7.17 1.26
CA LYS A 140 9.98 7.55 0.15
C LYS A 140 11.07 6.50 -0.06
N LEU A 141 11.42 6.24 -1.32
CA LEU A 141 12.44 5.26 -1.71
C LEU A 141 13.79 5.51 -0.99
N ARG A 142 14.41 6.68 -1.12
CA ARG A 142 15.67 6.96 -0.40
C ARG A 142 15.56 6.88 1.12
N GLN A 143 14.39 7.20 1.69
CA GLN A 143 14.17 7.09 3.13
C GLN A 143 14.16 5.63 3.59
N GLY A 144 13.44 4.75 2.89
CA GLY A 144 13.42 3.33 3.24
C GLY A 144 14.76 2.64 3.01
N VAL A 145 15.55 3.05 2.00
CA VAL A 145 16.94 2.59 1.84
C VAL A 145 17.79 3.02 3.03
N LYS A 146 17.72 4.28 3.46
CA LYS A 146 18.47 4.79 4.61
C LYS A 146 18.10 4.09 5.93
N MET A 147 16.83 3.67 6.05
CA MET A 147 16.30 2.95 7.21
C MET A 147 16.51 1.41 7.12
N ASN A 148 17.17 0.91 6.07
CA ASN A 148 17.34 -0.52 5.79
C ASN A 148 16.01 -1.30 5.67
N TYR A 149 14.93 -0.64 5.25
CA TYR A 149 13.63 -1.28 5.01
C TYR A 149 13.58 -2.04 3.69
N PHE A 150 14.35 -1.56 2.71
CA PHE A 150 14.59 -2.23 1.44
C PHE A 150 15.98 -1.88 0.91
N THR A 151 16.49 -2.75 0.06
CA THR A 151 17.71 -2.55 -0.71
C THR A 151 17.36 -2.20 -2.14
N ILE A 152 18.19 -1.38 -2.77
CA ILE A 152 18.03 -1.01 -4.17
C ILE A 152 19.34 -1.20 -4.91
N ASP A 153 19.25 -1.79 -6.09
CA ASP A 153 20.34 -1.92 -7.04
C ASP A 153 19.89 -1.31 -8.37
N CYS A 154 20.31 -0.07 -8.61
CA CYS A 154 20.05 0.65 -9.86
C CYS A 154 20.99 1.87 -9.99
N PRO A 155 21.14 2.42 -11.20
CA PRO A 155 21.82 3.69 -11.40
C PRO A 155 21.12 4.83 -10.65
N PHE A 156 21.89 5.79 -10.12
CA PHE A 156 21.35 6.93 -9.36
C PHE A 156 20.25 7.69 -10.11
N ARG A 157 20.37 7.86 -11.43
CA ARG A 157 19.33 8.48 -12.26
C ARG A 157 18.03 7.69 -12.23
N ALA A 158 18.09 6.37 -12.36
CA ALA A 158 16.92 5.50 -12.29
C ALA A 158 16.27 5.57 -10.90
N GLN A 159 17.07 5.61 -9.84
CA GLN A 159 16.57 5.78 -8.47
C GLN A 159 15.75 7.07 -8.30
N LEU A 160 16.24 8.20 -8.82
CA LEU A 160 15.53 9.49 -8.73
C LEU A 160 14.21 9.47 -9.51
N VAL A 161 14.21 8.84 -10.70
CA VAL A 161 13.00 8.72 -11.51
C VAL A 161 11.98 7.81 -10.82
N LEU A 162 12.41 6.68 -10.27
CA LEU A 162 11.56 5.77 -9.52
C LEU A 162 10.96 6.44 -8.28
N GLU A 163 11.75 7.19 -7.49
CA GLU A 163 11.23 7.93 -6.35
C GLU A 163 10.17 8.97 -6.77
N SER A 164 10.42 9.69 -7.87
CA SER A 164 9.46 10.66 -8.42
C SER A 164 8.18 9.96 -8.90
N LEU A 165 8.33 8.82 -9.57
CA LEU A 165 7.23 8.02 -10.08
C LEU A 165 6.34 7.50 -8.95
N PHE A 166 6.91 6.86 -7.92
CA PHE A 166 6.14 6.38 -6.77
C PHE A 166 5.42 7.52 -6.05
N TYR A 167 6.05 8.69 -5.93
CA TYR A 167 5.43 9.85 -5.31
C TYR A 167 4.23 10.41 -6.12
N LEU A 168 4.35 10.48 -7.44
CA LEU A 168 3.29 11.01 -8.32
C LEU A 168 2.18 9.98 -8.56
N ALA A 169 2.53 8.70 -8.61
CA ALA A 169 1.60 7.59 -8.82
C ALA A 169 0.83 7.20 -7.55
N ARG A 170 1.01 7.90 -6.42
CA ARG A 170 0.28 7.63 -5.17
C ARG A 170 -1.25 7.62 -5.39
N PRO A 171 -2.00 6.70 -4.77
CA PRO A 171 -3.46 6.71 -4.81
C PRO A 171 -3.98 8.00 -4.16
N LEU A 172 -4.94 8.67 -4.81
CA LEU A 172 -5.58 9.84 -4.22
C LEU A 172 -6.54 9.39 -3.11
N PRO A 173 -6.60 10.08 -1.96
CA PRO A 173 -7.63 9.82 -0.97
C PRO A 173 -8.99 10.17 -1.60
N VAL A 174 -9.84 9.16 -1.73
CA VAL A 174 -11.25 9.28 -2.15
C VAL A 174 -12.08 9.83 -1.01
#